data_AF-A0A927BFH8-F1
#
_entry.id   AF-A0A927BFH8-F1
#
_cell.length_a   1.000
_cell.length_b   1.000
_cell.length_c   1.000
_cell.angle_alpha   90.00
_cell.angle_beta   90.00
_cell.angle_gamma   90.00
#
_symmetry.space_group_name_H-M   'P 1'
#
loop_
_entity.id
_entity.type
_entity.pdbx_description
1 polymer ?
#
loop_
_entity_poly.entity_id
_entity_poly.type
_entity_poly.pdbx_seq_one_letter_code
_entity_poly.pdbx_strand_id
1 'polypeptide(L)'
;MRTEVYQLSDGTGMFDMKGNGENILYYNHQPFAIEWFNNQGSIEKYLARANKPIQANSQLESMRFFAEEGIPDYVELSSATYPLITLCTNGTYELIYPFEDSSFGLDLIEYGERSIEEFYPTAMTLICLQKRETLQEERINYFEERIAKGRRPVIFVIGFYEGGDKYIIDGHHKAMAYWRAGITPRVLFIKKQLTVRDKLSSEAFKEAIDKVVTRK
;
A
#
# COMPACT_ATOMS: atom_id res chain seq x y z
N MET A 1 -15.56 -4.76 10.87
CA MET A 1 -14.10 -4.52 10.95
C MET A 1 -13.49 -5.37 12.06
N ARG A 2 -12.41 -6.09 11.77
CA ARG A 2 -11.57 -6.84 12.72
C ARG A 2 -10.18 -6.21 12.76
N THR A 3 -9.57 -6.22 13.93
CA THR A 3 -8.20 -5.72 14.14
C THR A 3 -7.38 -6.77 14.88
N GLU A 4 -6.14 -6.97 14.45
CA GLU A 4 -5.19 -7.87 15.09
C GLU A 4 -3.83 -7.19 15.22
N VAL A 5 -3.25 -7.21 16.43
CA VAL A 5 -1.88 -6.72 16.65
C VAL A 5 -0.94 -7.91 16.56
N TYR A 6 0.06 -7.81 15.68
CA TYR A 6 1.01 -8.88 15.40
C TYR A 6 2.45 -8.40 15.59
N GLN A 7 3.24 -9.18 16.30
CA GLN A 7 4.67 -8.93 16.48
C GLN A 7 5.47 -9.77 15.48
N LEU A 8 6.07 -9.12 14.49
CA LEU A 8 6.93 -9.76 13.50
C LEU A 8 8.39 -9.76 14.00
N SER A 9 9.03 -10.94 13.99
CA SER A 9 10.42 -11.13 14.43
C SER A 9 11.33 -11.78 13.38
N ASP A 10 10.76 -12.26 12.29
CA ASP A 10 11.39 -13.00 11.20
C ASP A 10 11.13 -12.36 9.82
N GLY A 11 10.89 -11.04 9.82
CA GLY A 11 10.74 -10.24 8.62
C GLY A 11 12.02 -10.15 7.79
N THR A 12 11.89 -10.28 6.48
CA THR A 12 12.98 -10.18 5.51
C THR A 12 13.48 -8.73 5.31
N GLY A 13 12.68 -7.74 5.70
CA GLY A 13 13.03 -6.32 5.54
C GLY A 13 12.98 -5.80 4.11
N MET A 14 12.32 -6.53 3.19
CA MET A 14 12.09 -6.08 1.82
C MET A 14 11.28 -4.77 1.78
N PHE A 15 10.26 -4.64 2.63
CA PHE A 15 9.54 -3.40 2.86
C PHE A 15 9.92 -2.81 4.21
N ASP A 16 10.23 -1.52 4.25
CA ASP A 16 10.35 -0.76 5.49
C ASP A 16 9.61 0.56 5.36
N MET A 17 9.18 1.10 6.49
CA MET A 17 8.38 2.31 6.58
C MET A 17 8.95 3.17 7.69
N LYS A 18 9.32 4.41 7.34
CA LYS A 18 9.80 5.42 8.30
C LYS A 18 9.05 6.73 8.08
N GLY A 19 8.77 7.45 9.15
CA GLY A 19 8.04 8.71 9.06
C GLY A 19 7.64 9.31 10.40
N ASN A 20 7.35 10.60 10.37
CA ASN A 20 6.74 11.36 11.49
C ASN A 20 6.21 12.71 10.98
N GLY A 21 5.27 12.67 10.02
CA GLY A 21 4.72 13.82 9.30
C GLY A 21 5.05 13.79 7.81
N GLU A 22 6.31 13.49 7.50
CA GLU A 22 6.79 13.05 6.19
C GLU A 22 6.98 11.54 6.24
N ASN A 23 6.63 10.83 5.16
CA ASN A 23 6.71 9.37 5.15
C ASN A 23 7.54 8.85 3.97
N ILE A 24 8.32 7.81 4.25
CA ILE A 24 9.13 7.11 3.25
C ILE A 24 8.81 5.62 3.32
N LEU A 25 8.34 5.08 2.19
CA LEU A 25 8.34 3.65 1.92
C LEU A 25 9.69 3.26 1.31
N TYR A 26 10.35 2.29 1.93
CA TYR A 26 11.54 1.66 1.40
C TYR A 26 11.20 0.31 0.77
N TYR A 27 11.90 0.00 -0.33
CA TYR A 27 11.90 -1.30 -0.98
C TYR A 27 13.33 -1.78 -1.18
N ASN A 28 13.68 -2.97 -0.66
CA ASN A 28 15.04 -3.51 -0.63
C ASN A 28 16.06 -2.51 -0.06
N HIS A 29 15.73 -1.89 1.08
CA HIS A 29 16.54 -0.89 1.77
C HIS A 29 16.85 0.40 0.97
N GLN A 30 16.18 0.61 -0.16
CA GLN A 30 16.26 1.86 -0.93
C GLN A 30 14.94 2.64 -0.78
N PRO A 31 14.99 3.98 -0.68
CA PRO A 31 13.77 4.78 -0.71
C PRO A 31 13.05 4.54 -2.03
N PHE A 32 11.76 4.23 -1.94
CA PHE A 32 10.94 3.87 -3.09
C PHE A 32 9.83 4.87 -3.35
N ALA A 33 9.06 5.20 -2.32
CA ALA A 33 8.03 6.23 -2.39
C ALA A 33 8.17 7.16 -1.20
N ILE A 34 7.95 8.45 -1.43
CA ILE A 34 8.10 9.50 -0.43
C ILE A 34 6.87 10.40 -0.55
N GLU A 35 6.15 10.61 0.55
CA GLU A 35 5.04 11.55 0.63
C GLU A 35 5.28 12.64 1.68
N TRP A 36 4.81 13.84 1.40
CA TRP A 36 4.83 14.96 2.34
C TRP A 36 3.78 16.01 1.99
N PHE A 37 3.31 16.76 2.99
CA PHE A 37 2.38 17.85 2.78
C PHE A 37 3.04 19.03 2.06
N ASN A 38 2.29 19.73 1.21
CA ASN A 38 2.78 20.94 0.54
C ASN A 38 3.00 22.13 1.50
N ASN A 39 2.42 22.06 2.71
CA ASN A 39 2.45 23.09 3.75
C ASN A 39 1.98 24.49 3.32
N GLN A 40 1.12 24.58 2.29
CA GLN A 40 0.56 25.85 1.80
C GLN A 40 -0.86 26.11 2.33
N GLY A 41 -1.20 25.53 3.49
CA GLY A 41 -2.53 25.66 4.10
C GLY A 41 -3.61 24.76 3.48
N SER A 42 -3.22 23.76 2.68
CA SER A 42 -4.12 22.72 2.16
C SER A 42 -3.71 21.33 2.65
N ILE A 43 -4.55 20.33 2.38
CA ILE A 43 -4.24 18.90 2.60
C ILE A 43 -3.51 18.26 1.41
N GLU A 44 -3.10 19.06 0.42
CA GLU A 44 -2.37 18.57 -0.75
C GLU A 44 -1.04 17.96 -0.33
N LYS A 45 -0.72 16.86 -0.98
CA LYS A 45 0.51 16.11 -0.77
C LYS A 45 1.32 16.05 -2.06
N TYR A 46 2.62 16.04 -1.87
CA TYR A 46 3.57 15.64 -2.89
C TYR A 46 3.87 14.14 -2.74
N LEU A 47 4.04 13.47 -3.88
CA LEU A 47 4.49 12.08 -3.97
C LEU A 47 5.68 11.99 -4.93
N ALA A 48 6.82 11.52 -4.44
CA ALA A 48 7.95 11.13 -5.27
C ALA A 48 8.09 9.60 -5.28
N ARG A 49 8.34 9.00 -6.45
CA ARG A 49 8.52 7.54 -6.58
C ARG A 49 9.74 7.19 -7.43
N ALA A 50 10.45 6.14 -7.05
CA ALA A 50 11.54 5.58 -7.84
C ALA A 50 10.98 5.00 -9.14
N ASN A 51 11.63 5.24 -10.29
CA ASN A 51 11.13 4.88 -11.63
C ASN A 51 11.13 3.36 -11.96
N LYS A 52 11.62 2.53 -11.04
CA LYS A 52 11.60 1.07 -11.20
C LYS A 52 10.41 0.50 -10.43
N PRO A 53 9.42 -0.14 -11.07
CA PRO A 53 8.28 -0.70 -10.36
C PRO A 53 8.70 -1.89 -9.49
N ILE A 54 7.92 -2.15 -8.43
CA ILE A 54 8.11 -3.32 -7.58
C ILE A 54 7.63 -4.56 -8.34
N GLN A 55 8.50 -5.55 -8.45
CA GLN A 55 8.14 -6.84 -9.04
C GLN A 55 7.40 -7.70 -8.02
N ALA A 56 6.30 -8.32 -8.44
CA ALA A 56 5.54 -9.23 -7.62
C ALA A 56 6.40 -10.45 -7.23
N ASN A 57 6.35 -10.82 -5.95
CA ASN A 57 7.11 -11.94 -5.41
C ASN A 57 6.32 -13.25 -5.62
N SER A 58 6.97 -14.29 -6.16
CA SER A 58 6.39 -15.63 -6.33
C SER A 58 5.98 -16.28 -5.00
N GLN A 59 6.48 -15.78 -3.88
CA GLN A 59 6.12 -16.23 -2.53
C GLN A 59 4.65 -15.98 -2.15
N LEU A 60 3.90 -15.21 -2.94
CA LEU A 60 2.49 -14.86 -2.68
C LEU A 60 1.47 -15.91 -3.15
N GLU A 61 1.91 -17.02 -3.78
CA GLU A 61 0.97 -18.03 -4.28
C GLU A 61 0.10 -18.65 -3.19
N SER A 62 0.65 -18.87 -1.99
CA SER A 62 -0.07 -19.44 -0.84
C SER A 62 -1.18 -18.53 -0.31
N MET A 63 -1.15 -17.23 -0.62
CA MET A 63 -2.19 -16.27 -0.21
C MET A 63 -3.31 -16.11 -1.24
N ARG A 64 -3.18 -16.67 -2.46
CA ARG A 64 -4.13 -16.44 -3.56
C ARG A 64 -5.58 -16.71 -3.15
N PHE A 65 -5.81 -17.77 -2.37
CA PHE A 65 -7.14 -18.10 -1.90
C PHE A 65 -7.79 -16.94 -1.12
N PHE A 66 -7.10 -16.43 -0.09
CA PHE A 66 -7.58 -15.28 0.70
C PHE A 66 -7.67 -14.01 -0.14
N ALA A 67 -6.72 -13.83 -1.05
CA ALA A 67 -6.64 -12.70 -1.96
C ALA A 67 -7.84 -12.63 -2.93
N GLU A 68 -8.43 -13.77 -3.31
CA GLU A 68 -9.54 -13.84 -4.26
C GLU A 68 -10.92 -14.01 -3.61
N GLU A 69 -11.01 -14.76 -2.51
CA GLU A 69 -12.29 -15.07 -1.84
C GLU A 69 -12.57 -14.22 -0.60
N GLY A 70 -11.54 -13.60 -0.02
CA GLY A 70 -11.63 -12.95 1.28
C GLY A 70 -11.08 -13.80 2.41
N ILE A 71 -10.95 -13.18 3.59
CA ILE A 71 -10.45 -13.83 4.80
C ILE A 71 -11.65 -14.17 5.69
N PRO A 72 -11.91 -15.46 5.96
CA PRO A 72 -13.00 -15.86 6.85
C PRO A 72 -12.80 -15.37 8.29
N ASP A 73 -13.90 -15.19 9.02
CA ASP A 73 -13.87 -14.65 10.40
C ASP A 73 -13.13 -15.54 11.40
N TYR A 74 -13.06 -16.84 11.14
CA TYR A 74 -12.36 -17.82 11.98
C TYR A 74 -10.86 -17.93 11.67
N VAL A 75 -10.36 -17.27 10.63
CA VAL A 75 -8.93 -17.27 10.27
C VAL A 75 -8.28 -16.00 10.83
N GLU A 76 -7.18 -16.15 11.56
CA GLU A 76 -6.36 -15.03 12.03
C GLU A 76 -5.80 -14.23 10.84
N LEU A 77 -5.79 -12.90 10.96
CA LEU A 77 -5.30 -12.02 9.91
C LEU A 77 -3.80 -12.22 9.70
N SER A 78 -3.02 -12.41 10.76
CA SER A 78 -1.59 -12.69 10.64
C SER A 78 -1.33 -13.98 9.87
N SER A 79 -2.04 -15.06 10.22
CA SER A 79 -1.95 -16.33 9.50
C SER A 79 -2.31 -16.20 8.02
N ALA A 80 -3.39 -15.47 7.69
CA ALA A 80 -3.80 -15.25 6.29
C ALA A 80 -2.84 -14.36 5.49
N THR A 81 -2.10 -13.48 6.18
CA THR A 81 -1.20 -12.50 5.56
C THR A 81 0.27 -12.84 5.70
N TYR A 82 0.61 -13.92 6.38
CA TYR A 82 1.97 -14.24 6.81
C TYR A 82 3.01 -14.12 5.68
N PRO A 83 2.82 -14.72 4.48
CA PRO A 83 3.78 -14.60 3.37
C PRO A 83 4.08 -13.17 2.93
N LEU A 84 3.13 -12.26 3.14
CA LEU A 84 3.25 -10.86 2.76
C LEU A 84 3.76 -9.99 3.91
N ILE A 85 3.32 -10.19 5.16
CA ILE A 85 3.86 -9.45 6.30
C ILE A 85 5.32 -9.83 6.59
N THR A 86 5.76 -11.05 6.29
CA THR A 86 7.19 -11.42 6.36
C THR A 86 8.07 -10.67 5.37
N LEU A 87 7.49 -9.97 4.38
CA LEU A 87 8.26 -9.07 3.52
C LEU A 87 8.64 -7.78 4.25
N CYS A 88 7.99 -7.43 5.35
CA CYS A 88 8.27 -6.22 6.11
C CYS A 88 9.50 -6.38 7.03
N THR A 89 10.00 -5.26 7.57
CA THR A 89 10.98 -5.24 8.66
C THR A 89 10.39 -5.75 9.96
N ASN A 90 11.23 -6.26 10.87
CA ASN A 90 10.77 -6.64 12.21
C ASN A 90 10.13 -5.47 12.95
N GLY A 91 9.03 -5.72 13.64
CA GLY A 91 8.26 -4.67 14.30
C GLY A 91 6.87 -5.14 14.71
N THR A 92 6.11 -4.20 15.27
CA THR A 92 4.71 -4.42 15.64
C THR A 92 3.81 -3.88 14.54
N TYR A 93 2.85 -4.68 14.12
CA TYR A 93 1.90 -4.36 13.06
C TYR A 93 0.47 -4.45 13.57
N GLU A 94 -0.38 -3.55 13.11
CA GLU A 94 -1.81 -3.61 13.27
C GLU A 94 -2.42 -4.03 11.92
N LEU A 95 -3.07 -5.19 11.90
CA LEU A 95 -3.75 -5.75 10.73
C LEU A 95 -5.24 -5.42 10.83
N ILE A 96 -5.79 -4.75 9.83
CA ILE A 96 -7.18 -4.27 9.85
C ILE A 96 -7.93 -4.82 8.63
N TYR A 97 -9.04 -5.53 8.86
CA TYR A 97 -9.83 -6.15 7.79
C TYR A 97 -11.33 -6.33 8.13
N PRO A 98 -12.26 -6.00 7.20
CA PRO A 98 -12.02 -5.07 6.11
C PRO A 98 -11.64 -3.70 6.69
N PHE A 99 -10.63 -3.07 6.11
CA PHE A 99 -10.37 -1.67 6.36
C PHE A 99 -11.45 -0.85 5.63
N GLU A 100 -12.15 -0.02 6.39
CA GLU A 100 -13.20 0.87 5.89
C GLU A 100 -12.73 2.30 6.15
N ASP A 101 -12.70 3.11 5.09
CA ASP A 101 -12.55 4.57 5.21
C ASP A 101 -13.96 5.17 5.24
N SER A 102 -14.21 6.12 6.14
CA SER A 102 -15.51 6.80 6.24
C SER A 102 -15.84 7.64 5.01
N SER A 103 -14.85 7.89 4.16
CA SER A 103 -14.97 8.70 2.96
C SER A 103 -15.53 7.88 1.79
N PHE A 104 -16.42 8.50 1.00
CA PHE A 104 -17.01 7.85 -0.16
C PHE A 104 -16.05 7.83 -1.34
N GLY A 105 -15.82 6.65 -1.92
CA GLY A 105 -15.07 6.49 -3.16
C GLY A 105 -13.69 5.87 -3.00
N LEU A 106 -13.17 5.34 -4.11
CA LEU A 106 -11.82 4.85 -4.25
C LEU A 106 -11.06 5.81 -5.15
N ASP A 107 -9.95 6.35 -4.66
CA ASP A 107 -9.03 7.14 -5.45
C ASP A 107 -7.73 6.35 -5.66
N LEU A 108 -7.28 6.25 -6.90
CA LEU A 108 -6.06 5.52 -7.26
C LEU A 108 -5.02 6.51 -7.77
N ILE A 109 -3.94 6.66 -7.00
CA ILE A 109 -2.77 7.44 -7.45
C ILE A 109 -1.94 6.52 -8.34
N GLU A 110 -2.24 6.55 -9.64
CA GLU A 110 -1.54 5.79 -10.66
C GLU A 110 -0.04 6.08 -10.64
N TYR A 111 0.76 5.12 -11.10
CA TYR A 111 2.20 5.30 -11.16
C TYR A 111 2.57 6.18 -12.36
N GLY A 112 2.93 7.43 -12.10
CA GLY A 112 3.28 8.40 -13.13
C GLY A 112 4.73 8.30 -13.61
N GLU A 113 5.01 8.99 -14.73
CA GLU A 113 6.38 9.18 -15.24
C GLU A 113 7.08 10.41 -14.64
N ARG A 114 6.35 11.23 -13.89
CA ARG A 114 6.89 12.43 -13.24
C ARG A 114 7.70 12.02 -12.01
N SER A 115 8.76 12.78 -11.75
CA SER A 115 9.57 12.58 -10.55
C SER A 115 8.83 12.97 -9.27
N ILE A 116 7.90 13.92 -9.37
CA ILE A 116 7.05 14.40 -8.27
C ILE A 116 5.64 14.62 -8.82
N GLU A 117 4.65 14.10 -8.10
CA GLU A 117 3.22 14.23 -8.36
C GLU A 117 2.55 14.96 -7.20
N GLU A 118 1.45 15.65 -7.49
CA GLU A 118 0.63 16.36 -6.51
C GLU A 118 -0.74 15.68 -6.46
N PHE A 119 -1.29 15.48 -5.27
CA PHE A 119 -2.63 14.90 -5.10
C PHE A 119 -3.27 15.35 -3.80
N TYR A 120 -4.60 15.19 -3.73
CA TYR A 120 -5.40 15.48 -2.55
C TYR A 120 -5.98 14.18 -1.99
N PRO A 121 -5.65 13.81 -0.74
CA PRO A 121 -6.28 12.66 -0.10
C PRO A 121 -7.74 13.01 0.23
N THR A 122 -8.66 12.62 -0.65
CA THR A 122 -10.10 12.97 -0.54
C THR A 122 -10.99 11.82 -0.09
N ALA A 123 -10.53 10.58 -0.31
CA ALA A 123 -11.27 9.37 0.04
C ALA A 123 -10.34 8.23 0.45
N MET A 124 -10.72 6.98 0.19
CA MET A 124 -9.78 5.86 0.25
C MET A 124 -8.76 6.01 -0.89
N THR A 125 -7.71 6.80 -0.65
CA THR A 125 -6.61 7.00 -1.58
C THR A 125 -5.63 5.83 -1.45
N LEU A 126 -5.47 5.08 -2.54
CA LEU A 126 -4.50 3.99 -2.66
C LEU A 126 -3.42 4.36 -3.68
N ILE A 127 -2.17 4.25 -3.28
CA ILE A 127 -1.01 4.56 -4.11
C ILE A 127 -0.54 3.29 -4.83
N CYS A 128 -0.50 3.35 -6.16
CA CYS A 128 0.01 2.27 -6.98
C CYS A 128 1.55 2.24 -6.97
N LEU A 129 2.12 1.05 -6.73
CA LEU A 129 3.56 0.76 -6.79
C LEU A 129 4.01 0.12 -8.12
N GLN A 130 3.06 -0.05 -9.05
CA GLN A 130 3.25 -0.63 -10.38
C GLN A 130 2.64 0.27 -11.45
N LYS A 131 3.29 0.28 -12.62
CA LYS A 131 2.85 1.00 -13.82
C LYS A 131 1.56 0.40 -14.37
N ARG A 132 0.62 1.25 -14.77
CA ARG A 132 -0.68 0.81 -15.31
C ARG A 132 -0.50 -0.08 -16.53
N GLU A 133 0.49 0.23 -17.37
CA GLU A 133 0.84 -0.49 -18.60
C GLU A 133 1.36 -1.91 -18.33
N THR A 134 1.76 -2.21 -17.10
CA THR A 134 2.18 -3.56 -16.68
C THR A 134 1.01 -4.42 -16.21
N LEU A 135 -0.18 -3.82 -16.03
CA LEU A 135 -1.38 -4.55 -15.68
C LEU A 135 -1.93 -5.30 -16.90
N GLN A 136 -2.49 -6.47 -16.64
CA GLN A 136 -3.04 -7.36 -17.66
C GLN A 136 -4.53 -7.13 -17.72
N GLU A 137 -5.03 -6.68 -18.86
CA GLU A 137 -6.43 -6.35 -19.06
C GLU A 137 -7.34 -7.58 -18.82
N GLU A 138 -6.89 -8.78 -19.21
CA GLU A 138 -7.62 -10.01 -18.97
C GLU A 138 -7.81 -10.29 -17.47
N ARG A 139 -6.81 -9.98 -16.63
CA ARG A 139 -6.92 -10.14 -15.17
C ARG A 139 -7.79 -9.06 -14.55
N ILE A 140 -7.77 -7.83 -15.07
CA ILE A 140 -8.68 -6.78 -14.62
C ILE A 140 -10.13 -7.20 -14.91
N ASN A 141 -10.41 -7.59 -16.16
CA ASN A 141 -11.75 -8.04 -16.58
C ASN A 141 -12.23 -9.25 -15.78
N TYR A 142 -11.35 -10.21 -15.51
CA TYR A 142 -11.64 -11.35 -14.63
C TYR A 142 -12.13 -10.89 -13.24
N PHE A 143 -11.48 -9.91 -12.64
CA PHE A 143 -11.89 -9.39 -11.33
C PHE A 143 -13.16 -8.54 -11.42
N GLU A 144 -13.33 -7.74 -12.48
CA GLU A 144 -14.57 -6.96 -12.70
C GLU A 144 -15.80 -7.87 -12.75
N GLU A 145 -15.75 -8.95 -13.52
CA GLU A 145 -16.86 -9.92 -13.60
C GLU A 145 -17.19 -10.53 -12.24
N ARG A 146 -16.15 -10.86 -11.46
CA ARG A 146 -16.34 -11.42 -10.11
C ARG A 146 -16.95 -10.40 -9.17
N ILE A 147 -16.47 -9.16 -9.21
CA ILE A 147 -16.99 -8.04 -8.42
C ILE A 147 -18.47 -7.77 -8.75
N ALA A 148 -18.82 -7.78 -10.04
CA ALA A 148 -20.19 -7.64 -10.52
C ALA A 148 -21.11 -8.78 -10.01
N LYS A 149 -20.58 -10.01 -9.89
CA LYS A 149 -21.26 -11.17 -9.29
C LYS A 149 -21.29 -11.14 -7.75
N GLY A 150 -20.91 -10.03 -7.13
CA GLY A 150 -20.95 -9.86 -5.67
C GLY A 150 -19.73 -10.37 -4.91
N ARG A 151 -18.71 -10.91 -5.60
CA ARG A 151 -17.45 -11.28 -4.94
C ARG A 151 -16.68 -10.02 -4.54
N ARG A 152 -15.81 -10.16 -3.53
CA ARG A 152 -15.04 -9.04 -2.98
C ARG A 152 -13.58 -9.44 -2.76
N PRO A 153 -12.79 -9.59 -3.85
CA PRO A 153 -11.37 -9.95 -3.74
C PRO A 153 -10.61 -8.90 -2.92
N VAL A 154 -9.58 -9.34 -2.21
CA VAL A 154 -8.87 -8.50 -1.23
C VAL A 154 -7.70 -7.78 -1.89
N ILE A 155 -7.60 -6.48 -1.62
CA ILE A 155 -6.41 -5.67 -1.88
C ILE A 155 -5.60 -5.60 -0.59
N PHE A 156 -4.30 -5.87 -0.68
CA PHE A 156 -3.38 -5.75 0.45
C PHE A 156 -2.60 -4.46 0.33
N VAL A 157 -2.65 -3.66 1.39
CA VAL A 157 -1.96 -2.38 1.44
C VAL A 157 -1.12 -2.27 2.71
N ILE A 158 0.00 -1.57 2.59
CA ILE A 158 0.83 -1.15 3.72
C ILE A 158 0.80 0.37 3.85
N GLY A 159 1.06 0.87 5.05
CA GLY A 159 1.04 2.31 5.30
C GLY A 159 1.25 2.65 6.76
N PHE A 160 1.09 3.94 7.05
CA PHE A 160 1.47 4.56 8.31
C PHE A 160 0.28 4.77 9.27
N TYR A 161 0.58 5.41 10.40
CA TYR A 161 -0.40 5.91 11.37
C TYR A 161 -1.47 6.82 10.70
N GLU A 162 -2.53 7.14 11.44
CA GLU A 162 -3.68 7.94 10.98
C GLU A 162 -3.27 9.14 10.11
N GLY A 163 -3.80 9.20 8.88
CA GLY A 163 -3.52 10.25 7.89
C GLY A 163 -2.40 9.94 6.87
N GLY A 164 -1.64 8.86 7.08
CA GLY A 164 -0.68 8.37 6.08
C GLY A 164 -1.36 7.65 4.90
N ASP A 165 -0.70 7.69 3.75
CA ASP A 165 -1.23 7.04 2.56
C ASP A 165 -1.00 5.52 2.57
N LYS A 166 -1.74 4.82 1.70
CA LYS A 166 -1.81 3.36 1.65
C LYS A 166 -1.23 2.89 0.33
N TYR A 167 -0.15 2.13 0.38
CA TYR A 167 0.52 1.62 -0.81
C TYR A 167 0.05 0.21 -1.13
N ILE A 168 -0.39 0.00 -2.37
CA ILE A 168 -0.81 -1.32 -2.84
C ILE A 168 0.43 -2.19 -3.04
N ILE A 169 0.51 -3.27 -2.28
CA ILE A 169 1.58 -4.28 -2.39
C ILE A 169 1.12 -5.57 -3.06
N ASP A 170 -0.17 -5.89 -2.96
CA ASP A 170 -0.83 -6.90 -3.79
C ASP A 170 -2.25 -6.46 -4.16
N GLY A 171 -2.62 -6.73 -5.40
CA GLY A 171 -3.98 -6.50 -5.89
C GLY A 171 -4.14 -5.29 -6.80
N HIS A 172 -3.11 -4.83 -7.52
CA HIS A 172 -3.23 -3.73 -8.49
C HIS A 172 -4.30 -3.98 -9.56
N HIS A 173 -4.40 -5.19 -10.12
CA HIS A 173 -5.49 -5.54 -11.05
C HIS A 173 -6.88 -5.49 -10.39
N LYS A 174 -6.99 -5.89 -9.12
CA LYS A 174 -8.24 -5.84 -8.36
C LYS A 174 -8.63 -4.39 -8.07
N ALA A 175 -7.66 -3.55 -7.69
CA ALA A 175 -7.85 -2.13 -7.44
C ALA A 175 -8.42 -1.44 -8.68
N MET A 176 -7.82 -1.69 -9.85
CA MET A 176 -8.32 -1.18 -11.13
C MET A 176 -9.74 -1.68 -11.45
N ALA A 177 -10.02 -2.96 -11.20
CA ALA A 177 -11.36 -3.52 -11.40
C ALA A 177 -12.42 -2.89 -10.49
N TYR A 178 -12.09 -2.66 -9.21
CA TYR A 178 -12.95 -1.94 -8.26
C TYR A 178 -13.21 -0.50 -8.69
N TRP A 179 -12.15 0.19 -9.11
CA TRP A 179 -12.23 1.57 -9.59
C TRP A 179 -13.13 1.68 -10.82
N ARG A 180 -12.97 0.81 -11.82
CA ARG A 180 -13.84 0.76 -13.01
C ARG A 180 -15.29 0.41 -12.68
N ALA A 181 -15.50 -0.48 -11.71
CA ALA A 181 -16.84 -0.87 -11.27
C ALA A 181 -17.53 0.17 -10.38
N GLY A 182 -16.82 1.20 -9.89
CA GLY A 182 -17.35 2.18 -8.94
C GLY A 182 -17.76 1.56 -7.60
N ILE A 183 -17.11 0.47 -7.20
CA ILE A 183 -17.43 -0.29 -5.97
C ILE A 183 -16.29 -0.14 -4.96
N THR A 184 -16.64 0.13 -3.70
CA THR A 184 -15.65 0.19 -2.61
C THR A 184 -14.92 -1.15 -2.47
N PRO A 185 -13.58 -1.14 -2.51
CA PRO A 185 -12.80 -2.36 -2.43
C PRO A 185 -12.83 -2.99 -1.04
N ARG A 186 -12.57 -4.29 -0.97
CA ARG A 186 -12.26 -4.95 0.30
C ARG A 186 -10.76 -4.89 0.54
N VAL A 187 -10.33 -4.13 1.54
CA VAL A 187 -8.91 -3.87 1.82
C VAL A 187 -8.48 -4.56 3.10
N LEU A 188 -7.32 -5.21 3.07
CA LEU A 188 -6.57 -5.53 4.28
C LEU A 188 -5.44 -4.50 4.42
N PHE A 189 -5.45 -3.78 5.54
CA PHE A 189 -4.44 -2.78 5.84
C PHE A 189 -3.43 -3.31 6.85
N ILE A 190 -2.15 -3.30 6.47
CA ILE A 190 -1.00 -3.64 7.31
C ILE A 190 -0.35 -2.33 7.75
N LYS A 191 -0.69 -1.91 8.97
CA LYS A 191 -0.24 -0.65 9.54
C LYS A 191 0.96 -0.91 10.45
N LYS A 192 2.11 -0.32 10.16
CA LYS A 192 3.29 -0.42 11.05
C LYS A 192 3.11 0.51 12.25
N GLN A 193 3.34 0.00 13.46
CA GLN A 193 3.44 0.83 14.64
C GLN A 193 4.84 1.46 14.71
N LEU A 194 4.88 2.79 14.59
CA LEU A 194 6.14 3.52 14.56
C LEU A 194 6.74 3.64 15.96
N THR A 195 8.05 3.47 16.02
CA THR A 195 8.87 3.68 17.21
C THR A 195 9.74 4.93 17.02
N VAL A 196 10.46 5.33 18.07
CA VAL A 196 11.45 6.43 17.99
C VAL A 196 12.49 6.19 16.89
N ARG A 197 12.80 4.92 16.57
CA ARG A 197 13.77 4.55 15.53
C ARG A 197 13.24 4.75 14.10
N ASP A 198 11.93 4.84 13.95
CA ASP A 198 11.27 5.04 12.66
C ASP A 198 11.09 6.52 12.34
N LYS A 199 11.44 7.43 13.26
CA LYS A 199 11.44 8.87 13.00
C LYS A 199 12.51 9.22 11.97
N LEU A 200 12.11 10.01 10.98
CA LEU A 200 13.01 10.56 9.98
C LEU A 200 13.65 11.86 10.49
N SER A 201 14.96 12.00 10.25
CA SER A 201 15.61 13.31 10.34
C SER A 201 15.42 14.07 9.04
N SER A 202 15.50 15.40 9.10
CA SER A 202 15.38 16.26 7.91
C SER A 202 16.47 15.97 6.88
N GLU A 203 17.68 15.59 7.31
CA GLU A 203 18.78 15.20 6.43
C GLU A 203 18.47 13.89 5.71
N ALA A 204 17.99 12.88 6.43
CA ALA A 204 17.63 11.58 5.86
C ALA A 204 16.48 11.71 4.85
N PHE A 205 15.52 12.59 5.13
CA PHE A 205 14.42 12.88 4.23
C PHE A 205 14.90 13.54 2.92
N LYS A 206 15.73 14.59 3.01
CA LYS A 206 16.34 15.24 1.85
C LYS A 206 17.16 14.27 1.00
N GLU A 207 18.01 13.47 1.64
CA GLU A 207 18.81 12.45 0.95
C GLU A 207 17.93 11.42 0.21
N ALA A 208 16.81 11.03 0.81
CA ALA A 208 15.87 10.12 0.18
C ALA A 208 15.20 10.75 -1.05
N ILE A 209 14.77 12.00 -0.96
CA ILE A 209 14.22 12.74 -2.11
C ILE A 209 15.23 12.79 -3.24
N ASP A 210 16.47 13.19 -2.96
CA ASP A 210 17.51 13.26 -3.97
C ASP A 210 17.69 11.90 -4.64
N LYS A 211 17.80 10.80 -3.87
CA LYS A 211 17.93 9.45 -4.42
C LYS A 211 16.76 9.04 -5.32
N VAL A 212 15.54 9.42 -4.96
CA VAL A 212 14.33 9.04 -5.72
C VAL A 212 14.19 9.89 -6.99
N VAL A 213 14.49 11.18 -6.91
CA VAL A 213 14.28 12.15 -8.00
C VAL A 213 15.45 12.17 -9.00
N THR A 214 16.70 12.01 -8.54
CA THR A 214 17.88 12.15 -9.41
C THR A 214 18.33 10.86 -10.09
N ARG A 215 17.93 9.69 -9.59
CA ARG A 215 18.23 8.39 -10.24
C ARG A 215 17.27 8.16 -11.42
N LYS A 216 17.60 8.75 -12.57
CA LYS A 216 17.00 8.41 -13.87
C LYS A 216 17.67 7.19 -14.49
#